data_AF-A0A0L0UKU5-F1
#
_entry.id   AF-A0A0L0UKU5-F1
#
_cell.length_a   1.000
_cell.length_b   1.000
_cell.length_c   1.000
_cell.angle_alpha   90.00
_cell.angle_beta   90.00
_cell.angle_gamma   90.00
#
_symmetry.space_group_name_H-M   'P 1'
#
loop_
_entity.id
_entity.type
_entity.pdbx_description
1 polymer ?
#
loop_
_entity_poly.entity_id
_entity_poly.type
_entity_poly.pdbx_seq_one_letter_code
_entity_poly.pdbx_strand_id
1 'polypeptide(L)' 'MALVSLPLDASKGLINSGRLRIGMVSCRVRLAETKVRCFHCLTFGHTSKTCDGPDRTKCCRRCGETGHKAASCSATELV' A
#
# COMPACT_ATOMS: atom_id res chain seq x y z
N MET A 1 -10.59 -3.91 -8.49
CA MET A 1 -10.24 -4.27 -7.09
C MET A 1 -10.82 -3.16 -6.21
N ALA A 2 -11.80 -3.48 -5.36
CA ALA A 2 -12.41 -2.50 -4.47
C ALA A 2 -11.78 -2.59 -3.08
N LEU A 3 -11.45 -1.45 -2.47
CA LEU A 3 -10.97 -1.38 -1.09
C LEU A 3 -12.17 -1.07 -0.19
N VAL A 4 -12.33 -1.85 0.88
CA VAL A 4 -13.40 -1.64 1.87
C VAL A 4 -12.75 -1.48 3.24
N SER A 5 -13.08 -0.40 3.92
CA SER A 5 -12.61 -0.12 5.28
C SER A 5 -13.63 -0.66 6.28
N LEU A 6 -13.23 -1.66 7.07
CA LEU A 6 -14.05 -2.26 8.13
C LEU A 6 -13.23 -2.42 9.42
N PRO A 7 -13.88 -2.49 10.59
CA PRO A 7 -13.22 -2.86 11.83
C PRO A 7 -12.64 -4.29 11.77
N LEU A 8 -11.59 -4.52 12.56
CA LEU A 8 -10.80 -5.76 12.55
C LEU A 8 -11.65 -6.99 12.90
N ASP A 9 -12.67 -6.84 13.76
CA ASP A 9 -13.53 -7.95 14.18
C ASP A 9 -14.44 -8.46 13.06
N ALA A 10 -15.04 -7.54 12.30
CA ALA A 10 -15.82 -7.88 11.11
C ALA A 10 -14.93 -8.46 9.98
N SER A 11 -13.70 -7.96 9.87
CA SER A 11 -12.74 -8.41 8.86
C SER A 11 -12.37 -9.89 9.04
N LYS A 12 -12.15 -10.36 10.28
CA LYS A 12 -11.79 -11.76 10.56
C LYS A 12 -12.83 -12.75 10.06
N GLY A 13 -14.12 -12.47 10.26
CA GLY A 13 -15.22 -13.31 9.79
C GLY A 13 -15.33 -13.36 8.26
N LEU A 14 -15.11 -12.23 7.60
CA LEU A 14 -15.10 -12.13 6.14
C LEU A 14 -13.89 -12.83 5.50
N ILE A 15 -12.73 -12.77 6.16
CA ILE A 15 -11.51 -13.45 5.69
C ILE A 15 -11.66 -14.97 5.83
N ASN A 16 -12.28 -15.46 6.92
CA ASN A 16 -12.51 -16.89 7.13
C ASN A 16 -13.46 -17.50 6.09
N SER A 17 -14.55 -16.80 5.78
CA SER A 17 -15.49 -17.21 4.72
C SER A 17 -14.94 -16.99 3.29
N GLY A 18 -13.90 -16.14 3.14
CA GLY A 18 -13.18 -15.88 1.89
C GLY A 18 -14.01 -15.27 0.76
N ARG A 19 -15.29 -14.95 1.02
CA ARG A 19 -16.29 -14.52 0.04
C ARG A 19 -17.16 -13.42 0.64
N LEU A 20 -17.14 -12.24 0.01
CA LEU A 20 -18.03 -11.13 0.32
C LEU A 20 -19.19 -11.15 -0.67
N ARG A 21 -20.42 -11.21 -0.16
CA ARG A 21 -21.62 -11.05 -0.99
C ARG A 21 -22.02 -9.58 -1.04
N ILE A 22 -22.18 -9.06 -2.24
CA ILE A 22 -22.71 -7.71 -2.50
C ILE A 22 -23.93 -7.90 -3.40
N GLY A 23 -25.13 -7.78 -2.81
CA GLY A 23 -26.37 -8.15 -3.50
C GLY A 23 -26.35 -9.63 -3.94
N MET A 24 -26.49 -9.87 -5.24
CA MET A 24 -26.47 -11.22 -5.84
C MET A 24 -25.06 -11.69 -6.26
N VAL A 25 -24.03 -10.86 -6.12
CA VAL A 25 -22.65 -11.16 -6.56
C VAL A 25 -21.80 -11.62 -5.39
N SER A 26 -20.98 -12.67 -5.60
CA SER A 26 -19.99 -13.15 -4.63
C SER A 26 -18.57 -12.80 -5.10
N CYS A 27 -17.91 -11.91 -4.37
CA CYS A 27 -16.53 -11.49 -4.61
C CYS A 27 -15.57 -12.23 -3.68
N ARG A 28 -14.40 -12.62 -4.17
CA ARG A 28 -13.34 -13.18 -3.30
C ARG A 28 -12.71 -12.05 -2.50
N VAL A 29 -12.55 -12.28 -1.19
CA VAL A 29 -11.93 -11.32 -0.28
C VAL A 29 -10.50 -11.73 -0.02
N ARG A 30 -9.59 -10.77 -0.06
CA ARG A 30 -8.23 -10.91 0.44
C ARG A 30 -7.94 -9.74 1.37
N LEU A 31 -7.11 -9.99 2.39
CA LEU A 31 -6.57 -8.92 3.21
C LEU A 31 -5.85 -7.93 2.29
N ALA A 32 -6.32 -6.68 2.32
CA ALA A 32 -5.59 -5.58 1.72
C ALA A 32 -4.45 -5.23 2.66
N GLU A 33 -3.28 -5.84 2.44
CA GLU A 33 -2.06 -5.40 3.09
C GLU A 33 -1.76 -3.98 2.61
N THR A 34 -2.03 -3.00 3.48
CA THR A 34 -1.54 -1.65 3.28
C THR A 34 -0.03 -1.71 3.49
N LYS A 35 0.71 -1.98 2.42
CA LYS A 35 2.17 -1.91 2.41
C LYS A 35 2.57 -0.44 2.57
N VAL A 36 2.67 0.02 3.81
CA VAL A 36 3.18 1.35 4.12
C VAL A 36 4.64 1.38 3.68
N ARG A 37 4.91 2.14 2.62
CA ARG A 37 6.28 2.42 2.18
C ARG A 37 6.84 3.51 3.10
N CYS A 38 7.97 3.24 3.73
CA CYS A 38 8.65 4.22 4.57
C CYS A 38 8.98 5.47 3.75
N PHE A 39 8.69 6.66 4.28
CA PHE A 39 8.94 7.91 3.56
C PHE A 39 10.42 8.30 3.51
N HIS A 40 11.25 7.70 4.36
CA HIS A 40 12.68 8.00 4.49
C HIS A 40 13.53 7.14 3.54
N CYS A 41 13.33 5.82 3.58
CA CYS A 41 14.19 4.85 2.90
C CYS A 41 13.48 4.08 1.77
N LEU A 42 12.20 4.39 1.52
CA LEU A 42 11.37 3.79 0.45
C LEU A 42 11.18 2.26 0.55
N THR A 43 11.62 1.64 1.63
CA THR A 43 11.44 0.21 1.94
C THR A 43 10.09 -0.05 2.63
N PHE A 44 9.60 -1.27 2.50
CA PHE A 44 8.38 -1.74 3.16
C PHE A 44 8.73 -2.38 4.52
N GLY A 45 7.84 -2.28 5.51
CA GLY A 45 7.98 -2.99 6.78
C GLY A 45 8.34 -2.15 8.00
N HIS A 46 8.55 -0.84 7.85
CA HIS A 46 8.71 0.07 8.99
C HIS A 46 8.21 1.49 8.66
N THR A 47 7.97 2.27 9.71
CA THR A 47 7.51 3.66 9.63
C THR A 47 8.72 4.60 9.72
N SER A 48 8.63 5.81 9.15
CA SER A 48 9.75 6.78 9.15
C SER A 48 10.34 7.11 10.53
N LYS A 49 9.60 6.88 11.62
CA LYS A 49 10.07 7.07 12.99
C LYS A 49 11.09 6.01 13.45
N THR A 50 11.13 4.86 12.80
CA THR A 50 12.01 3.72 13.10
C THR A 50 12.93 3.34 11.92
N CYS A 51 13.03 4.18 10.89
CA CYS A 51 13.97 3.93 9.79
C CYS A 51 15.39 4.33 10.20
N ASP A 52 16.30 3.36 10.20
CA ASP A 52 17.75 3.53 10.36
C ASP A 52 18.48 3.64 8.99
N GLY A 53 17.72 3.58 7.89
CA GLY A 53 18.24 3.57 6.52
C GLY A 53 18.62 4.96 5.98
N PRO A 54 19.26 5.02 4.81
CA PRO A 54 19.70 6.27 4.19
C PRO A 54 18.52 7.20 3.86
N ASP A 55 18.75 8.49 4.06
CA ASP A 55 17.77 9.57 3.91
C ASP A 55 17.49 9.87 2.43
N ARG A 56 16.52 9.17 1.85
CA ARG A 56 16.08 9.30 0.45
C ARG A 56 14.84 10.18 0.34
N THR A 57 14.59 11.02 1.35
CA THR A 57 13.42 11.92 1.43
C THR A 57 13.37 12.93 0.27
N LYS A 58 14.54 13.30 -0.28
CA LYS A 58 14.70 14.18 -1.46
C LYS A 58 14.59 13.44 -2.80
N CYS A 59 14.53 12.10 -2.79
CA CYS A 59 14.37 11.29 -3.98
C CYS A 59 12.89 11.13 -4.32
N CYS A 60 12.61 10.97 -5.61
CA CYS A 60 11.30 10.65 -6.11
C CYS A 60 10.83 9.30 -5.55
N ARG A 61 9.65 9.27 -4.93
CA ARG A 61 9.09 8.04 -4.33
C ARG A 61 8.72 6.96 -5.36
N ARG A 62 8.68 7.30 -6.66
CA ARG A 62 8.37 6.37 -7.76
C ARG A 62 9.62 5.76 -8.38
N CYS A 63 10.59 6.58 -8.81
CA CYS A 63 11.80 6.11 -9.51
C CYS A 63 13.11 6.15 -8.69
N GLY A 64 13.13 6.83 -7.54
CA GLY A 64 14.33 6.94 -6.69
C GLY A 64 15.34 8.02 -7.10
N GLU A 65 15.08 8.79 -8.16
CA GLU A 65 15.95 9.88 -8.62
C GLU A 65 15.76 11.18 -7.84
N THR A 66 16.81 11.98 -7.70
CA THR A 66 16.78 13.31 -7.07
C THR A 66 16.43 14.40 -8.09
N GLY A 67 15.70 15.42 -7.67
CA GLY A 67 15.40 16.60 -8.51
C GLY A 67 13.94 16.73 -8.95
N HIS A 68 13.10 15.74 -8.67
CA HIS A 68 11.66 15.84 -8.90
C HIS A 68 10.84 15.10 -7.83
N LYS A 69 9.60 15.56 -7.60
CA LYS A 69 8.65 14.89 -6.70
C LYS A 69 7.90 13.79 -7.46
N ALA A 70 7.36 12.81 -6.74
CA ALA A 70 6.57 11.71 -7.32
C ALA A 70 5.37 12.17 -8.18
N ALA A 71 4.85 13.37 -7.91
CA ALA A 71 3.78 14.00 -8.71
C ALA A 71 4.25 14.45 -10.10
N SER A 72 5.53 14.77 -10.26
CA SER A 72 6.16 15.21 -11.52
C SER A 72 7.04 14.10 -12.12
N CYS A 73 6.89 12.86 -11.66
CA CYS A 73 7.68 11.74 -12.13
C CYS A 73 7.08 11.21 -13.43
N SER A 74 7.88 11.27 -14.51
CA SER A 74 7.56 10.77 -15.84
C SER A 74 7.85 9.27 -16.02
N ALA A 75 8.34 8.59 -14.97
CA ALA A 75 8.51 7.14 -14.99
C ALA A 75 7.13 6.46 -15.02
N THR A 76 6.66 6.20 -16.24
CA THR A 76 5.48 5.39 -16.53
C THR A 76 5.97 4.03 -17.02
N GLU A 77 6.26 3.11 -16.11
CA GLU A 77 6.49 1.71 -16.46
C GLU A 77 5.77 0.88 -15.39
N LEU A 78 4.60 0.30 -15.67
CA LEU A 78 4.40 -0.96 -16.41
C LEU A 78 5.38 -2.04 -15.96
N VAL A 79 5.08 -2.67 -14.82
CA VAL A 79 5.23 -4.10 -14.54
C VAL A 79 4.33 -4.46 -13.35
#